data_AF-A0A951KNF7-F1
#
_entry.id   AF-A0A951KNF7-F1
#
_cell.length_a   1.000
_cell.length_b   1.000
_cell.length_c   1.000
_cell.angle_alpha   90.00
_cell.angle_beta   90.00
_cell.angle_gamma   90.00
#
_symmetry.space_group_name_H-M   'P 1'
#
loop_
_entity.id
_entity.type
_entity.pdbx_description
1 polymer ?
#
loop_
_entity_poly.entity_id
_entity_poly.type
_entity_poly.pdbx_seq_one_letter_code
_entity_poly.pdbx_strand_id
1 'polypeptide(L)'
;MMRAYEEIIDLIAASAGSDRSRLVYPSEATKRRIVDLLQRQTSGGISPEEAAELGQYAQFEHLMCLARVLAPYQLGEKQAVI
;
A
#
# COMPACT_ATOMS: atom_id res chain seq x y z
N MET A 1 10.57 -6.79 -19.10
CA MET A 1 9.11 -6.71 -19.25
C MET A 1 8.55 -6.25 -17.93
N MET A 2 7.82 -5.14 -17.91
CA MET A 2 7.17 -4.64 -16.71
C MET A 2 5.98 -5.55 -16.37
N ARG A 3 5.93 -6.06 -15.14
CA ARG A 3 4.79 -6.86 -14.67
C ARG A 3 3.61 -5.91 -14.44
N ALA A 4 2.38 -6.37 -14.64
CA ALA A 4 1.19 -5.53 -14.54
C ALA A 4 1.06 -4.78 -13.20
N TYR A 5 1.53 -5.36 -12.09
CA TYR A 5 1.51 -4.69 -10.78
C TYR A 5 2.55 -3.58 -10.64
N GLU A 6 3.66 -3.62 -11.40
CA GLU A 6 4.70 -2.58 -11.37
C GLU A 6 4.19 -1.28 -11.99
N GLU A 7 3.38 -1.37 -13.06
CA GLU A 7 2.71 -0.22 -13.66
C GLU A 7 1.75 0.47 -12.67
N ILE A 8 1.02 -0.33 -11.88
CA ILE A 8 0.12 0.19 -10.84
C ILE A 8 0.91 0.88 -9.73
N ILE A 9 2.05 0.31 -9.33
CA ILE A 9 2.93 0.91 -8.33
C ILE A 9 3.48 2.25 -8.82
N ASP A 10 3.93 2.32 -10.07
CA ASP A 10 4.42 3.56 -10.68
C ASP A 10 3.33 4.62 -10.83
N LEU A 11 2.10 4.22 -11.19
CA LEU A 11 0.95 5.12 -11.25
C LEU A 11 0.61 5.71 -9.88
N ILE A 12 0.61 4.88 -8.84
CA ILE A 12 0.39 5.31 -7.45
C ILE A 12 1.50 6.27 -7.02
N ALA A 13 2.77 5.94 -7.28
CA ALA A 13 3.91 6.78 -6.95
C ALA A 13 3.86 8.14 -7.67
N ALA A 14 3.51 8.15 -8.96
CA ALA A 14 3.37 9.37 -9.76
C ALA A 14 2.21 10.26 -9.25
N SER A 15 1.11 9.66 -8.78
CA SER A 15 -0.06 10.40 -8.27
C SER A 15 0.21 11.20 -6.98
N ALA A 16 1.22 10.82 -6.21
CA ALA A 16 1.57 11.49 -4.95
C ALA A 16 2.38 12.78 -5.14
N GLY A 17 2.95 13.00 -6.33
CA GLY A 17 3.83 14.15 -6.61
C GLY A 17 5.01 14.24 -5.64
N SER A 18 5.46 15.46 -5.33
CA SER A 18 6.58 15.69 -4.39
C SER A 18 6.20 15.50 -2.93
N ASP A 19 4.90 15.54 -2.59
CA ASP A 19 4.41 15.40 -1.22
C ASP A 19 4.10 13.93 -0.91
N ARG A 20 5.17 13.21 -0.60
CA ARG A 20 5.16 11.77 -0.28
C ARG A 20 4.35 11.43 0.98
N SER A 21 4.03 12.43 1.81
CA SER A 21 3.15 12.24 2.98
C SER A 21 1.71 11.90 2.58
N ARG A 22 1.33 12.20 1.33
CA ARG A 22 0.03 11.88 0.74
C ARG A 22 -0.10 10.45 0.25
N LEU A 23 0.99 9.68 0.14
CA LEU A 23 0.89 8.23 -0.05
C LEU A 23 0.27 7.66 1.23
N VAL A 24 -1.04 7.50 1.16
CA VAL A 24 -1.96 7.40 2.29
C VAL A 24 -1.45 6.41 3.33
N TYR A 25 -1.31 6.88 4.57
CA TYR A 25 -1.34 6.00 5.72
C TYR A 25 -2.80 5.59 5.94
N PRO A 26 -3.09 4.31 6.21
CA PRO A 26 -4.43 3.91 6.62
C PRO A 26 -4.87 4.77 7.80
N SER A 27 -6.13 5.23 7.78
CA SER A 27 -6.67 6.05 8.86
C SER A 27 -6.56 5.30 10.19
N GLU A 28 -6.53 6.03 11.31
CA GLU A 28 -6.53 5.39 12.64
C GLU A 28 -7.72 4.45 12.85
N ALA A 29 -8.88 4.78 12.25
CA ALA A 29 -10.05 3.89 12.25
C ALA A 29 -9.78 2.58 11.49
N THR A 30 -9.14 2.67 10.32
CA THR A 30 -8.74 1.50 9.52
C THR A 30 -7.74 0.64 10.29
N LYS A 31 -6.72 1.24 10.91
CA LYS A 31 -5.74 0.50 11.73
C LYS A 31 -6.41 -0.26 12.87
N ARG A 32 -7.34 0.38 13.60
CA ARG A 32 -8.09 -0.26 14.68
C ARG A 32 -8.93 -1.43 14.17
N ARG A 33 -9.59 -1.29 13.03
CA ARG A 33 -10.38 -2.37 12.41
C ARG A 33 -9.52 -3.56 12.04
N ILE A 34 -8.36 -3.34 11.44
CA ILE A 34 -7.43 -4.43 11.07
C ILE A 34 -6.90 -5.14 12.32
N VAL A 35 -6.55 -4.41 13.37
CA VAL A 35 -6.12 -5.00 14.66
C VAL A 35 -7.24 -5.86 15.27
N ASP A 36 -8.48 -5.38 15.28
CA ASP A 36 -9.65 -6.14 15.75
C ASP A 36 -9.84 -7.43 14.94
N LEU A 37 -9.79 -7.34 13.61
CA LEU A 37 -9.92 -8.49 12.72
C LEU A 37 -8.79 -9.52 12.91
N LEU A 38 -7.54 -9.08 13.10
CA LEU A 38 -6.40 -9.97 13.37
C LEU A 38 -6.52 -10.68 14.73
N GLN A 39 -6.99 -9.97 15.76
CA GLN A 39 -7.26 -10.56 17.08
C GLN A 39 -8.37 -11.61 17.00
N ARG A 40 -9.43 -11.32 16.24
CA ARG A 40 -10.53 -12.26 16.02
C ARG A 40 -10.11 -13.44 15.17
N GLN A 41 -9.20 -13.25 14.20
CA GLN A 41 -8.65 -14.33 13.37
C GLN A 41 -7.88 -15.33 14.21
N THR A 42 -7.05 -14.82 15.13
CA THR A 42 -6.30 -15.64 16.09
C THR A 42 -7.23 -16.44 17.01
N SER A 43 -8.42 -15.91 17.29
CA SER A 43 -9.45 -16.54 18.12
C SER A 43 -10.41 -17.44 17.32
N GLY A 44 -10.21 -17.58 16.00
CA GLY A 44 -11.07 -18.37 15.10
C GLY A 44 -12.46 -17.78 14.83
N GLY A 45 -12.70 -16.53 15.23
CA GLY A 45 -14.01 -15.87 15.23
C GLY A 45 -14.27 -14.90 14.09
N ILE A 46 -13.63 -15.10 12.92
CA ILE A 46 -13.84 -14.25 11.74
C ILE A 46 -14.68 -14.97 10.71
N SER A 47 -15.54 -14.21 10.03
CA SER A 47 -16.27 -14.71 8.88
C SER A 47 -15.34 -14.86 7.66
N PRO A 48 -15.71 -15.68 6.65
CA PRO A 48 -14.95 -15.77 5.41
C PRO A 48 -14.87 -14.43 4.66
N GLU A 49 -15.88 -13.56 4.77
CA GLU A 49 -15.86 -12.21 4.21
C GLU A 49 -14.83 -11.32 4.92
N GLU A 50 -14.75 -11.40 6.25
CA GLU A 50 -13.76 -10.66 7.05
C GLU A 50 -12.33 -11.17 6.79
N ALA A 51 -12.16 -12.47 6.54
CA ALA A 51 -10.88 -13.05 6.13
C ALA A 51 -10.46 -12.54 4.74
N ALA A 52 -11.42 -12.45 3.81
CA ALA A 52 -11.18 -11.90 2.48
C ALA A 52 -10.83 -10.41 2.54
N GLU A 53 -11.49 -9.63 3.40
CA GLU A 53 -11.16 -8.23 3.67
C GLU A 53 -9.71 -8.07 4.14
N LEU A 54 -9.27 -8.86 5.13
CA LEU A 54 -7.88 -8.85 5.61
C LEU A 54 -6.87 -9.20 4.50
N GLY A 55 -7.18 -10.21 3.68
CA GLY A 55 -6.33 -10.61 2.56
C GLY A 55 -6.19 -9.50 1.51
N GLN A 56 -7.30 -8.85 1.15
CA GLN A 56 -7.30 -7.72 0.22
C GLN A 56 -6.52 -6.54 0.80
N TYR A 57 -6.74 -6.21 2.08
CA TYR A 57 -6.03 -5.13 2.75
C TYR A 57 -4.51 -5.35 2.74
N ALA A 58 -4.04 -6.57 3.05
CA ALA A 58 -2.61 -6.89 3.02
C ALA A 58 -1.99 -6.73 1.62
N GLN A 59 -2.72 -7.08 0.56
CA GLN A 59 -2.27 -6.86 -0.83
C GLN A 59 -2.16 -5.37 -1.15
N PHE A 60 -3.16 -4.57 -0.77
CA PHE A 60 -3.12 -3.12 -0.98
C PHE A 60 -2.00 -2.44 -0.18
N GLU A 61 -1.81 -2.82 1.08
CA GLU A 61 -0.72 -2.30 1.91
C GLU A 61 0.65 -2.60 1.30
N HIS A 62 0.86 -3.83 0.81
CA HIS A 62 2.10 -4.21 0.15
C HIS A 62 2.37 -3.35 -1.09
N LEU A 63 1.36 -3.14 -1.95
CA LEU A 63 1.48 -2.28 -3.13
C LEU A 63 1.76 -0.82 -2.77
N MET A 64 1.07 -0.27 -1.76
CA MET A 64 1.30 1.09 -1.27
C MET A 64 2.69 1.26 -0.65
N CYS A 65 3.19 0.23 0.03
CA CYS A 65 4.54 0.20 0.60
C CYS A 65 5.59 0.24 -0.53
N LEU A 66 5.42 -0.58 -1.57
CA LEU A 66 6.30 -0.57 -2.73
C LEU A 66 6.29 0.79 -3.45
N ALA A 67 5.11 1.39 -3.67
CA ALA A 67 5.02 2.71 -4.31
C ALA A 67 5.79 3.79 -3.54
N ARG A 68 5.74 3.72 -2.21
CA ARG A 68 6.48 4.62 -1.32
C ARG A 68 8.00 4.42 -1.39
N VAL A 69 8.44 3.17 -1.52
CA VAL A 69 9.87 2.79 -1.65
C VAL A 69 10.42 3.08 -3.05
N LEU A 70 9.59 3.04 -4.10
CA LEU A 70 10.00 3.37 -5.47
C LEU A 70 9.99 4.87 -5.77
N ALA A 71 9.17 5.66 -5.07
CA ALA A 71 9.18 7.13 -5.17
C ALA A 71 10.57 7.82 -5.05
N PRO A 72 11.55 7.35 -4.23
CA PRO A 72 12.91 7.88 -4.26
C PRO A 72 13.72 7.54 -5.53
N TYR A 73 13.46 6.40 -6.19
CA TYR A 73 14.21 5.99 -7.38
C TYR A 73 13.91 6.90 -8.60
N GLN A 74 12.66 7.34 -8.76
CA GLN A 74 12.25 8.20 -9.88
C GLN A 74 12.81 9.64 -9.81
N LEU A 75 13.34 10.08 -8.66
CA LEU A 75 13.97 11.40 -8.48
C LEU A 75 15.50 11.38 -8.61
N GLY A 76 16.10 10.19 -8.68
CA GLY A 76 17.52 10.03 -9.01
C GLY A 76 17.83 10.18 -10.50
N GLU A 77 16.91 9.80 -11.38
CA GLU A 77 17.13 9.85 -12.85
C GLU A 77 16.71 11.16 -13.50
N LYS A 78 15.86 11.99 -12.87
CA LYS A 78 15.42 13.27 -13.46
C LYS A 78 16.27 14.50 -13.10
N GLN A 79 17.36 14.32 -12.35
CA GLN A 79 18.31 15.41 -12.02
C GLN A 79 19.67 15.29 -12.74
N ALA A 80 19.82 14.30 -13.64
CA ALA A 80 21.02 14.15 -14.48
C ALA A 80 20.71 14.50 -15.94
N VAL A 81 20.18 15.70 -16.18
CA VAL A 81 20.28 16.36 -17.48
C VAL A 81 20.74 17.79 -17.19
N ILE A 82 22.07 17.93 -17.15
CA ILE A 82 22.79 19.20 -17.22
C ILE A 82 22.91 19.57 -18.70
#